data_AF-A0A946B5C0-F1
#
_entry.id   AF-A0A946B5C0-F1
#
_cell.length_a   1.000
_cell.length_b   1.000
_cell.length_c   1.000
_cell.angle_alpha   90.00
_cell.angle_beta   90.00
_cell.angle_gamma   90.00
#
_symmetry.space_group_name_H-M   'P 1'
#
loop_
_entity.id
_entity.type
_entity.pdbx_description
1 polymer ?
#
loop_
_entity_poly.entity_id
_entity_poly.type
_entity_poly.pdbx_seq_one_letter_code
_entity_poly.pdbx_strand_id
1 'polypeptide(L)'
;MNQLSDIEIARATAGEPIQAIAEKIGAPDSALLPYGRDKAKLDLDWTKEVAENTRGKLILVTAMTPTPAGEGKTTTTIGLGDGLRRIGKNALICLREPSLGPCFGQKGGAAGGGYAQVIPMQSINLHFTGDMHAISTAHNLLAAMLDNHIYWGNKLGLDARRIAWR
;
A
#
# COMPACT_ATOMS: atom_id res chain seq x y z
N MET A 1 -26.01 -7.11 20.23
CA MET A 1 -24.55 -7.20 20.48
C MET A 1 -23.95 -5.85 20.10
N ASN A 2 -23.19 -5.21 21.00
CA ASN A 2 -22.46 -3.97 20.67
C ASN A 2 -21.31 -4.33 19.72
N GLN A 3 -21.50 -4.10 18.43
CA GLN A 3 -20.46 -4.33 17.44
C GLN A 3 -19.62 -3.06 17.35
N LEU A 4 -18.34 -3.15 17.72
CA LEU A 4 -17.40 -2.05 17.56
C LEU A 4 -17.25 -1.72 16.07
N SER A 5 -17.14 -0.42 15.77
CA SER A 5 -16.79 0.05 14.44
C SER A 5 -15.34 -0.27 14.08
N ASP A 6 -15.04 -0.31 12.78
CA ASP A 6 -13.70 -0.62 12.29
C ASP A 6 -12.62 0.30 12.87
N ILE A 7 -12.92 1.58 13.04
CA ILE A 7 -11.98 2.56 13.59
C ILE A 7 -11.76 2.37 15.10
N GLU A 8 -12.78 1.93 15.84
CA GLU A 8 -12.65 1.63 17.27
C GLU A 8 -11.76 0.40 17.47
N ILE A 9 -11.94 -0.64 16.66
CA ILE A 9 -11.06 -1.83 16.66
C ILE A 9 -9.61 -1.42 16.34
N ALA A 10 -9.39 -0.62 15.29
CA ALA A 10 -8.06 -0.17 14.90
C ALA A 10 -7.37 0.64 16.02
N ARG A 11 -8.10 1.54 16.69
CA ARG A 11 -7.56 2.39 17.77
C ARG A 11 -7.28 1.62 19.06
N ALA A 12 -8.08 0.59 19.35
CA ALA A 12 -7.88 -0.27 20.51
C ALA A 12 -6.73 -1.27 20.33
N THR A 13 -6.29 -1.51 19.09
CA THR A 13 -5.24 -2.49 18.78
C THR A 13 -3.85 -1.91 19.03
N ALA A 14 -3.11 -2.50 19.98
CA ALA A 14 -1.70 -2.20 20.18
C ALA A 14 -0.85 -2.97 19.15
N GLY A 15 -0.34 -2.25 18.15
CA GLY A 15 0.61 -2.81 17.17
C GLY A 15 1.98 -3.08 17.79
N GLU A 16 2.69 -4.08 17.25
CA GLU A 16 4.10 -4.29 17.56
C GLU A 16 4.97 -3.25 16.82
N PRO A 17 6.16 -2.88 17.36
CA PRO A 17 7.11 -2.07 16.63
C PRO A 17 7.48 -2.70 15.29
N ILE A 18 7.64 -1.89 14.24
CA ILE A 18 7.90 -2.37 12.89
C ILE A 18 9.20 -3.18 12.80
N GLN A 19 10.19 -2.90 13.65
CA GLN A 19 11.41 -3.68 13.78
C GLN A 19 11.11 -5.13 14.18
N ALA A 20 10.24 -5.34 15.17
CA ALA A 20 9.83 -6.69 15.59
C ALA A 20 9.05 -7.42 14.49
N ILE A 21 8.32 -6.70 13.63
CA ILE A 21 7.66 -7.28 12.46
C ILE A 21 8.68 -7.67 11.38
N ALA A 22 9.70 -6.84 11.14
CA ALA A 22 10.78 -7.11 10.21
C ALA A 22 11.62 -8.33 10.61
N GLU A 23 11.92 -8.51 11.89
CA GLU A 23 12.61 -9.69 12.40
C GLU A 23 11.87 -10.99 12.07
N LYS A 24 10.52 -10.99 12.11
CA LYS A 24 9.70 -12.16 11.77
C LYS A 24 9.83 -12.61 10.31
N ILE A 25 10.28 -11.71 9.43
CA ILE A 25 10.57 -12.01 8.02
C ILE A 25 12.08 -12.11 7.73
N GLY A 26 12.92 -12.03 8.77
CA GLY A 26 14.38 -12.11 8.64
C GLY A 26 15.04 -10.87 8.04
N ALA A 27 14.36 -9.71 8.06
CA ALA A 27 14.95 -8.46 7.57
C ALA A 27 15.92 -7.88 8.63
N PRO A 28 17.19 -7.63 8.29
CA PRO A 28 18.13 -6.99 9.20
C PRO A 28 17.82 -5.50 9.35
N ASP A 29 18.22 -4.90 10.47
CA ASP A 29 18.01 -3.47 10.76
C ASP A 29 18.60 -2.56 9.66
N SER A 30 19.73 -2.96 9.07
CA SER A 30 20.37 -2.23 7.95
C SER A 30 19.51 -2.17 6.67
N ALA A 31 18.54 -3.08 6.52
CA ALA A 31 17.60 -3.09 5.40
C ALA A 31 16.30 -2.34 5.72
N LEU A 32 16.16 -1.78 6.92
CA LEU A 32 14.98 -1.02 7.33
C LEU A 32 15.23 0.48 7.21
N LEU A 33 14.26 1.16 6.60
CA LEU A 33 14.19 2.62 6.54
C LEU A 33 12.93 3.07 7.30
N PRO A 34 13.01 3.33 8.63
CA PRO A 34 11.84 3.54 9.47
C PRO A 34 11.10 4.85 9.18
N TYR A 35 9.78 4.80 9.21
CA TYR A 35 8.86 5.94 9.20
C TYR A 35 8.08 5.96 10.52
N GLY A 36 8.74 6.49 11.56
CA GLY A 36 8.26 6.33 12.92
C GLY A 36 8.53 4.92 13.46
N ARG A 37 7.65 4.40 14.32
CA ARG A 37 7.85 3.12 15.03
C ARG A 37 7.01 1.97 14.46
N ASP A 38 6.09 2.26 13.55
CA ASP A 38 5.02 1.37 13.11
C ASP A 38 5.03 1.11 11.59
N LYS A 39 5.95 1.75 10.85
CA LYS A 39 6.11 1.63 9.39
C LYS A 39 7.57 1.73 9.01
N ALA A 40 7.96 1.09 7.92
CA ALA A 40 9.29 1.19 7.34
C ALA A 40 9.21 0.91 5.84
N LYS A 41 10.15 1.47 5.08
CA LYS A 41 10.49 0.96 3.75
C LYS A 41 11.59 -0.10 3.90
N LEU A 42 11.64 -1.03 2.96
CA LEU A 42 12.70 -2.02 2.86
C LEU A 42 13.70 -1.58 1.81
N ASP A 43 14.99 -1.77 2.10
CA ASP A 43 16.05 -1.56 1.13
C ASP A 43 15.86 -2.44 -0.11
N LEU A 44 16.00 -1.83 -1.28
CA LEU A 44 15.70 -2.51 -2.54
C LEU A 44 16.73 -3.60 -2.86
N ASP A 45 18.00 -3.40 -2.54
CA ASP A 45 19.05 -4.38 -2.84
C ASP A 45 18.91 -5.62 -1.96
N TRP A 46 18.56 -5.44 -0.68
CA TRP A 46 18.18 -6.56 0.17
C TRP A 46 16.97 -7.33 -0.38
N THR A 47 15.91 -6.65 -0.85
CA THR A 47 14.75 -7.37 -1.41
C THR A 47 15.08 -8.17 -2.68
N LYS A 48 16.04 -7.71 -3.51
CA LYS A 48 16.51 -8.45 -4.68
C LYS A 48 17.28 -9.71 -4.25
N GLU A 49 18.18 -9.58 -3.29
CA GLU A 49 18.94 -10.72 -2.74
C GLU A 49 17.99 -11.81 -2.18
N VAL A 50 16.96 -11.41 -1.44
CA VAL A 50 15.95 -12.35 -0.93
C VAL A 50 15.20 -13.05 -2.08
N ALA A 51 14.81 -12.31 -3.12
CA ALA A 51 14.05 -12.84 -4.24
C ALA A 51 14.85 -13.85 -5.09
N GLU A 52 16.17 -13.71 -5.15
CA GLU A 52 17.05 -14.65 -5.85
C GLU A 52 17.22 -15.96 -5.08
N ASN A 53 17.30 -15.89 -3.74
CA ASN A 53 17.64 -17.03 -2.90
C ASN A 53 16.43 -17.78 -2.33
N THR A 54 15.27 -17.13 -2.22
CA THR A 54 14.10 -17.68 -1.53
C THR A 54 12.84 -17.58 -2.37
N ARG A 55 12.12 -18.69 -2.55
CA ARG A 55 10.80 -18.71 -3.18
C ARG A 55 9.73 -19.29 -2.26
N GLY A 56 8.73 -18.46 -1.96
CA GLY A 56 7.52 -18.86 -1.24
C GLY A 56 6.42 -19.41 -2.15
N LYS A 57 5.27 -19.73 -1.56
CA LYS A 57 4.03 -20.01 -2.30
C LYS A 57 3.27 -18.70 -2.53
N LEU A 58 2.89 -18.43 -3.77
CA LEU A 58 2.05 -17.28 -4.12
C LEU A 58 0.58 -17.69 -4.12
N ILE A 59 -0.23 -17.03 -3.28
CA ILE A 59 -1.68 -17.24 -3.21
C ILE A 59 -2.36 -15.94 -3.66
N LEU A 60 -3.08 -16.00 -4.77
CA LEU A 60 -3.85 -14.88 -5.29
C LEU A 60 -5.28 -14.92 -4.76
N VAL A 61 -5.70 -13.87 -4.06
CA VAL A 61 -7.09 -13.70 -3.63
C VAL A 61 -7.85 -12.89 -4.68
N THR A 62 -8.91 -13.49 -5.23
CA THR A 62 -9.82 -12.85 -6.18
C THR A 62 -11.26 -12.90 -5.67
N ALA A 63 -12.17 -12.21 -6.35
CA ALA A 63 -13.59 -12.20 -6.06
C ALA A 63 -14.41 -12.23 -7.35
N MET A 64 -15.71 -12.49 -7.22
CA MET A 64 -16.68 -12.30 -8.30
C MET A 64 -16.80 -10.82 -8.69
N THR A 65 -17.56 -10.55 -9.76
CA THR A 65 -17.89 -9.18 -10.17
C THR A 65 -18.47 -8.40 -8.99
N PRO A 66 -17.95 -7.20 -8.67
CA PRO A 66 -18.39 -6.45 -7.50
C PRO A 66 -19.89 -6.14 -7.52
N THR A 67 -20.56 -6.39 -6.39
CA THR A 67 -21.95 -5.99 -6.17
C THR A 67 -22.05 -4.88 -5.12
N PRO A 68 -23.17 -4.13 -5.03
CA PRO A 68 -23.38 -3.13 -3.98
C PRO A 68 -23.29 -3.69 -2.55
N ALA A 69 -23.48 -4.99 -2.35
CA ALA A 69 -23.39 -5.63 -1.03
C ALA A 69 -21.93 -5.69 -0.50
N GLY A 70 -20.95 -5.64 -1.40
CA GLY A 70 -19.53 -5.73 -1.07
C GLY A 70 -19.06 -7.17 -0.84
N GLU A 71 -17.89 -7.50 -1.41
CA GLU A 71 -17.39 -8.89 -1.47
C GLU A 71 -16.34 -9.21 -0.40
N GLY A 72 -15.90 -8.22 0.40
CA GLY A 72 -14.96 -8.46 1.50
C GLY A 72 -13.55 -8.92 1.09
N LYS A 73 -13.14 -8.79 -0.18
CA LYS A 73 -11.86 -9.32 -0.71
C LYS A 73 -10.63 -8.98 0.13
N THR A 74 -10.48 -7.71 0.55
CA THR A 74 -9.34 -7.28 1.36
C THR A 74 -9.39 -7.91 2.75
N THR A 75 -10.57 -7.93 3.37
CA THR A 75 -10.80 -8.57 4.67
C THR A 75 -10.44 -10.05 4.63
N THR A 76 -10.84 -10.76 3.56
CA THR A 76 -10.48 -12.17 3.35
C THR A 76 -8.98 -12.36 3.15
N THR A 77 -8.31 -11.45 2.44
CA THR A 77 -6.85 -11.50 2.24
C THR A 77 -6.10 -11.39 3.57
N ILE A 78 -6.48 -10.43 4.40
CA ILE A 78 -5.87 -10.23 5.73
C ILE A 78 -6.16 -11.42 6.63
N GLY A 79 -7.43 -11.84 6.73
CA GLY A 79 -7.83 -12.97 7.57
C GLY A 79 -7.20 -14.30 7.15
N LEU A 80 -6.96 -14.51 5.85
CA LEU A 80 -6.19 -15.66 5.35
C LEU A 80 -4.74 -15.61 5.82
N GLY A 81 -4.09 -14.45 5.75
CA GLY A 81 -2.73 -14.25 6.27
C GLY A 81 -2.63 -14.55 7.76
N ASP A 82 -3.56 -14.00 8.55
CA ASP A 82 -3.64 -14.27 9.99
C ASP A 82 -3.89 -15.75 10.28
N GLY A 83 -4.80 -16.38 9.55
CA GLY A 83 -5.10 -17.81 9.67
C GLY A 83 -3.89 -18.69 9.36
N LEU A 84 -3.13 -18.38 8.30
CA LEU A 84 -1.90 -19.08 7.96
C LEU A 84 -0.83 -18.95 9.05
N ARG A 85 -0.67 -17.75 9.64
CA ARG A 85 0.24 -17.55 10.78
C ARG A 85 -0.21 -18.34 12.01
N ARG A 86 -1.52 -18.39 12.30
CA ARG A 86 -2.08 -19.18 13.43
C ARG A 86 -1.82 -20.67 13.32
N ILE A 87 -1.78 -21.23 12.10
CA ILE A 87 -1.44 -22.65 11.87
C ILE A 87 0.08 -22.89 11.70
N GLY A 88 0.91 -21.91 12.06
CA GLY A 88 2.37 -22.04 12.07
C GLY A 88 3.06 -21.87 10.71
N LYS A 89 2.39 -21.32 9.69
CA LYS A 89 3.05 -20.98 8.42
C LYS A 89 3.67 -19.60 8.48
N ASN A 90 4.88 -19.43 7.94
CA ASN A 90 5.44 -18.10 7.73
C ASN A 90 4.77 -17.46 6.50
N ALA A 91 3.77 -16.61 6.72
CA ALA A 91 2.98 -15.96 5.69
C ALA A 91 3.01 -14.44 5.85
N LEU A 92 2.96 -13.75 4.71
CA LEU A 92 2.87 -12.30 4.59
C LEU A 92 1.80 -11.97 3.54
N ILE A 93 1.17 -10.81 3.69
CA ILE A 93 0.17 -10.30 2.76
C ILE A 93 0.71 -9.08 2.02
N CYS A 94 0.31 -8.93 0.76
CA CYS A 94 0.63 -7.76 -0.05
C CYS A 94 -0.68 -7.09 -0.48
N LEU A 95 -0.82 -5.81 -0.17
CA LEU A 95 -2.01 -5.00 -0.48
C LEU A 95 -1.62 -3.74 -1.24
N ARG A 96 -2.61 -3.10 -1.88
CA ARG A 96 -2.42 -1.80 -2.54
C ARG A 96 -2.62 -0.68 -1.53
N GLU A 97 -1.80 0.36 -1.62
CA GLU A 97 -2.06 1.63 -0.94
C GLU A 97 -3.34 2.29 -1.51
N PRO A 98 -4.26 2.77 -0.66
CA PRO A 98 -5.43 3.50 -1.13
C PRO A 98 -5.07 4.88 -1.66
N SER A 99 -5.93 5.40 -2.56
CA SER A 99 -5.88 6.82 -2.92
C SER A 99 -6.34 7.68 -1.74
N LEU A 100 -5.69 8.84 -1.58
CA LEU A 100 -6.04 9.85 -0.60
C LEU A 100 -7.44 10.47 -0.84
N GLY A 101 -7.79 10.73 -2.10
CA GLY A 101 -9.01 11.47 -2.47
C GLY A 101 -10.32 10.88 -1.92
N PRO A 102 -10.58 9.57 -2.09
CA PRO A 102 -11.79 8.92 -1.57
C PRO A 102 -12.03 9.08 -0.06
N CYS A 103 -10.97 9.27 0.73
CA CYS A 103 -11.07 9.45 2.18
C CYS A 103 -11.77 10.76 2.59
N PHE A 104 -11.79 11.76 1.70
CA PHE A 104 -12.50 13.02 1.88
C PHE A 104 -13.87 13.06 1.17
N GLY A 105 -14.27 11.92 0.58
CA GLY A 105 -15.56 11.73 -0.08
C GLY A 105 -16.40 10.67 0.63
N GLN A 106 -16.81 9.64 -0.12
CA GLN A 106 -17.75 8.62 0.38
C GLN A 106 -17.09 7.35 0.95
N LYS A 107 -15.79 7.11 0.75
CA LYS A 107 -15.14 5.83 1.13
C LYS A 107 -14.01 6.05 2.12
N GLY A 108 -14.27 5.78 3.40
CA GLY A 108 -13.25 5.64 4.43
C GLY A 108 -12.81 4.18 4.56
N GLY A 109 -11.52 3.90 4.39
CA GLY A 109 -10.89 2.63 4.80
C GLY A 109 -10.75 1.58 3.71
N ALA A 110 -9.51 1.39 3.22
CA ALA A 110 -9.17 0.30 2.29
C ALA A 110 -8.34 -0.83 2.93
N ALA A 111 -8.14 -0.79 4.25
CA ALA A 111 -7.23 -1.66 4.96
C ALA A 111 -7.93 -2.85 5.67
N GLY A 112 -8.99 -3.40 5.07
CA GLY A 112 -9.77 -4.50 5.65
C GLY A 112 -11.00 -4.05 6.43
N GLY A 113 -11.50 -4.90 7.32
CA GLY A 113 -12.70 -4.63 8.14
C GLY A 113 -12.85 -5.62 9.30
N GLY A 114 -13.56 -5.23 10.34
CA GLY A 114 -13.70 -5.98 11.59
C GLY A 114 -12.34 -6.24 12.24
N TYR A 115 -12.08 -7.49 12.63
CA TYR A 115 -10.81 -7.91 13.26
C TYR A 115 -9.71 -8.30 12.25
N ALA A 116 -9.99 -8.21 10.95
CA ALA A 116 -9.02 -8.47 9.89
C ALA A 116 -8.68 -7.15 9.19
N GLN A 117 -7.76 -6.41 9.80
CA GLN A 117 -7.35 -5.07 9.37
C GLN A 117 -5.83 -4.93 9.32
N VAL A 118 -5.33 -3.99 8.51
CA VAL A 118 -3.95 -3.50 8.59
C VAL A 118 -3.92 -2.16 9.32
N ILE A 119 -3.04 -2.05 10.30
CA ILE A 119 -2.80 -0.84 11.09
C ILE A 119 -1.39 -0.30 10.82
N PRO A 120 -1.14 1.02 10.97
CA PRO A 120 -2.07 2.09 11.38
C PRO A 120 -2.99 2.57 10.24
N MET A 121 -4.29 2.35 10.38
CA MET A 121 -5.29 2.68 9.34
C MET A 121 -5.27 4.17 8.94
N GLN A 122 -5.08 5.07 9.91
CA GLN A 122 -5.05 6.52 9.67
C GLN A 122 -3.86 6.94 8.80
N SER A 123 -2.67 6.38 9.05
CA SER A 123 -1.51 6.70 8.21
C SER A 123 -1.67 6.13 6.81
N ILE A 124 -2.17 4.89 6.68
CA ILE A 124 -2.38 4.21 5.39
C ILE A 124 -3.38 4.98 4.51
N ASN A 125 -4.46 5.51 5.10
CA ASN A 125 -5.47 6.24 4.35
C ASN A 125 -5.08 7.69 3.98
N LEU A 126 -3.99 8.22 4.57
CA LEU A 126 -3.55 9.59 4.35
C LEU A 126 -2.27 9.64 3.52
N HIS A 127 -1.19 10.18 4.08
CA HIS A 127 0.07 10.38 3.34
C HIS A 127 0.98 9.16 3.35
N PHE A 128 0.66 8.16 4.18
CA PHE A 128 1.43 6.94 4.41
C PHE A 128 2.94 7.20 4.44
N THR A 129 3.70 6.69 3.45
CA THR A 129 5.15 6.91 3.31
C THR A 129 5.52 7.89 2.20
N GLY A 130 4.53 8.57 1.58
CA GLY A 130 4.72 9.60 0.57
C GLY A 130 4.76 9.09 -0.88
N ASP A 131 4.42 7.82 -1.13
CA ASP A 131 4.61 7.17 -2.43
C ASP A 131 3.72 7.80 -3.51
N MET A 132 2.45 8.06 -3.18
CA MET A 132 1.52 8.76 -4.08
C MET A 132 1.94 10.21 -4.37
N HIS A 133 2.61 10.88 -3.43
CA HIS A 133 3.16 12.21 -3.66
C HIS A 133 4.34 12.15 -4.63
N ALA A 134 5.27 11.20 -4.44
CA ALA A 134 6.40 11.00 -5.36
C ALA A 134 5.92 10.69 -6.79
N ILE A 135 4.91 9.82 -6.95
CA ILE A 135 4.28 9.52 -8.25
C ILE A 135 3.69 10.81 -8.85
N SER A 136 2.91 11.56 -8.07
CA SER A 136 2.28 12.81 -8.53
C SER A 136 3.31 13.86 -8.96
N THR A 137 4.38 14.02 -8.19
CA THR A 137 5.46 14.96 -8.50
C THR A 137 6.19 14.57 -9.79
N ALA A 138 6.57 13.29 -9.94
CA ALA A 138 7.23 12.81 -11.16
C ALA A 138 6.33 12.98 -12.40
N HIS A 139 5.05 12.65 -12.25
CA HIS A 139 4.04 12.76 -13.30
C HIS A 139 3.84 14.20 -13.77
N ASN A 140 3.68 15.12 -12.83
CA ASN A 140 3.49 16.55 -13.12
C ASN A 140 4.77 17.21 -13.62
N LEU A 141 5.94 16.75 -13.19
CA LEU A 141 7.21 17.23 -13.74
C LEU A 141 7.29 16.93 -15.24
N LEU A 142 6.91 15.73 -15.68
CA LEU A 142 6.89 15.43 -17.12
C LEU A 142 5.89 16.30 -17.87
N ALA A 143 4.69 16.51 -17.33
CA ALA A 143 3.70 17.42 -17.92
C ALA A 143 4.29 18.85 -18.08
N ALA A 144 4.88 19.39 -17.02
CA ALA A 144 5.51 20.71 -17.04
C ALA A 144 6.68 20.80 -18.04
N MET A 145 7.48 19.74 -18.15
CA MET A 145 8.58 19.67 -19.13
C MET A 145 8.07 19.62 -20.57
N LEU A 146 6.96 18.93 -20.84
CA LEU A 146 6.33 18.90 -22.17
C LEU A 146 5.84 20.29 -22.57
N ASP A 147 5.12 20.98 -21.70
CA ASP A 147 4.64 22.34 -21.96
C ASP A 147 5.81 23.32 -22.13
N ASN A 148 6.83 23.22 -21.27
CA ASN A 148 8.04 24.04 -21.38
C ASN A 148 8.77 23.81 -22.71
N HIS A 149 8.88 22.57 -23.17
CA HIS A 149 9.51 22.25 -24.46
C HIS A 149 8.74 22.84 -25.64
N ILE A 150 7.41 22.81 -25.60
CA ILE A 150 6.57 23.45 -26.64
C ILE A 150 6.76 24.97 -26.62
N TYR A 151 6.76 25.57 -25.43
CA TYR A 151 6.93 27.01 -25.27
C TYR A 151 8.29 27.50 -25.81
N TRP A 152 9.39 26.79 -25.51
CA TRP A 152 10.75 27.17 -25.90
C TRP A 152 11.20 26.62 -27.26
N GLY A 153 10.36 26.76 -28.27
CA GLY A 153 10.74 26.56 -29.67
C GLY A 153 10.49 25.17 -30.22
N ASN A 154 9.85 24.27 -29.45
CA ASN A 154 9.26 23.01 -29.91
C ASN A 154 10.12 22.25 -30.94
N LYS A 155 11.41 22.06 -30.65
CA LYS A 155 12.37 21.48 -31.62
C LYS A 155 12.00 20.06 -32.09
N LEU A 156 11.15 19.37 -31.33
CA LEU A 156 10.65 18.03 -31.65
C LEU A 156 9.37 18.05 -32.49
N GLY A 157 8.79 19.22 -32.79
CA GLY A 157 7.59 19.33 -33.62
C GLY A 157 6.34 18.70 -33.00
N LEU A 158 6.21 18.75 -31.67
CA LEU A 158 5.05 18.18 -30.97
C LEU A 158 3.78 18.95 -31.31
N ASP A 159 2.70 18.23 -31.66
CA ASP A 159 1.35 18.79 -31.79
C ASP A 159 0.66 18.76 -30.42
N ALA A 160 0.47 19.93 -29.81
CA ALA A 160 -0.14 20.08 -28.49
C ALA A 160 -1.51 19.41 -28.37
N ARG A 161 -2.27 19.31 -29.47
CA ARG A 161 -3.60 18.69 -29.49
C ARG A 161 -3.56 17.16 -29.39
N ARG A 162 -2.39 16.56 -29.60
CA ARG A 162 -2.17 15.11 -29.63
C ARG A 162 -1.41 14.60 -28.41
N ILE A 163 -1.12 15.47 -27.44
CA ILE A 163 -0.51 15.06 -26.18
C ILE A 163 -1.55 14.28 -25.37
N ALA A 164 -1.23 13.01 -25.10
CA ALA A 164 -2.07 12.10 -24.32
C ALA A 164 -1.70 12.08 -22.83
N TRP A 165 -0.54 12.65 -22.45
CA TRP A 165 -0.10 12.71 -21.06
C TRP A 165 -1.06 13.58 -20.22
N ARG A 166 -1.57 13.02 -19.13
CA ARG A 166 -2.54 13.65 -18.23
C ARG A 166 -2.29 13.20 -16.82
#